data_AF-A0A921AXX1-F1
#
_entry.id   AF-A0A921AXX1-F1
#
_cell.length_a   1.000
_cell.length_b   1.000
_cell.length_c   1.000
_cell.angle_alpha   90.00
_cell.angle_beta   90.00
_cell.angle_gamma   90.00
#
_symmetry.space_group_name_H-M   'P 1'
#
loop_
_entity.id
_entity.type
_entity.pdbx_description
1 polymer ?
#
loop_
_entity_poly.entity_id
_entity_poly.type
_entity_poly.pdbx_seq_one_letter_code
_entity_poly.pdbx_strand_id
1 'polypeptide(L)'
;MKLSLSLAAAVLTLLYSTAQAGIIVDMRGKAVSVPDDPASVATIDDGFIEGVMTHLGVIDRVKAIGSWSMKRDYRYVIPSRLGEAREYRGWSTMKYLHPWLDALPCVNSPQGNIISYETLALAAPDVVLLRVGDTTVGTDREKVQKTVDTIEALGLPLIVLYSPTWFRTSDLSTMKTEAGIIGELFGQKKKAEALADHLAETEALIRQRTSSIPEEEKASVLLLGLRPDIRQKGGAGTVHGRDTPESYILEQIVHAKNAFRGSGTSVPMSAEQVYACDPDVIILPTANGYHPPMELCEAPYYENLQELRAVKSGRVYALPWSPMNAARRMEYPLDMLIIAKAAYPERFADINVYEFALRFYQNVYGVDEEKARGLRSTQLLDWMAESGF
;
A
#
# COMPACT_ATOMS: atom_id res chain seq x y z
N MET A 1 -46.32 10.92 62.75
CA MET A 1 -44.91 10.91 63.24
C MET A 1 -44.68 9.53 63.84
N LYS A 2 -43.82 8.64 63.36
CA LYS A 2 -42.59 8.76 62.57
C LYS A 2 -42.53 7.56 61.60
N LEU A 3 -42.23 7.82 60.32
CA LEU A 3 -41.84 6.78 59.37
C LEU A 3 -40.41 6.34 59.67
N SER A 4 -40.20 5.03 59.72
CA SER A 4 -38.89 4.38 59.66
C SER A 4 -38.43 4.30 58.21
N LEU A 5 -37.39 5.05 57.83
CA LEU A 5 -36.64 4.84 56.60
C LEU A 5 -35.49 3.87 56.89
N SER A 6 -35.60 2.63 56.41
CA SER A 6 -34.49 1.70 56.29
C SER A 6 -33.90 1.81 54.89
N LEU A 7 -32.62 2.16 54.85
CA LEU A 7 -31.74 2.25 53.69
C LEU A 7 -31.61 0.88 52.99
N ALA A 8 -31.88 0.81 51.68
CA ALA A 8 -31.49 -0.32 50.85
C ALA A 8 -30.66 0.22 49.67
N ALA A 9 -29.33 0.17 49.83
CA ALA A 9 -28.40 0.42 48.75
C ALA A 9 -28.37 -0.83 47.84
N ALA A 10 -28.97 -0.72 46.66
CA ALA A 10 -28.81 -1.72 45.61
C ALA A 10 -27.41 -1.53 44.99
N VAL A 11 -26.47 -2.36 45.39
CA VAL A 11 -25.18 -2.51 44.70
C VAL A 11 -25.46 -3.28 43.42
N LEU A 12 -25.48 -2.55 42.30
CA LEU A 12 -25.52 -3.13 40.96
C LEU A 12 -24.11 -3.65 40.65
N THR A 13 -23.81 -4.90 41.01
CA THR A 13 -22.61 -5.60 40.53
C THR A 13 -22.79 -5.82 39.02
N LEU A 14 -22.23 -4.93 38.20
CA LEU A 14 -21.93 -5.23 36.81
C LEU A 14 -20.96 -6.41 36.82
N LEU A 15 -21.47 -7.59 36.50
CA LEU A 15 -20.65 -8.70 36.04
C LEU A 15 -20.00 -8.25 34.74
N TYR A 16 -18.79 -7.69 34.82
CA TYR A 16 -17.88 -7.74 33.70
C TYR A 16 -17.71 -9.22 33.38
N SER A 17 -18.29 -9.66 32.27
CA SER A 17 -17.81 -10.85 31.60
C SER A 17 -16.32 -10.62 31.43
N THR A 18 -15.50 -11.33 32.19
CA THR A 18 -14.07 -11.40 31.94
C THR A 18 -13.95 -12.06 30.57
N ALA A 19 -13.93 -11.24 29.52
CA ALA A 19 -13.46 -11.68 28.22
C ALA A 19 -12.11 -12.33 28.51
N GLN A 20 -12.04 -13.63 28.29
CA GLN A 20 -10.79 -14.36 28.46
C GLN A 20 -9.77 -13.68 27.54
N ALA A 21 -8.59 -13.40 28.09
CA ALA A 21 -7.60 -12.57 27.44
C ALA A 21 -6.56 -13.46 26.77
N GLY A 22 -6.43 -13.33 25.46
CA GLY A 22 -5.37 -13.90 24.67
C GLY A 22 -4.08 -13.08 24.80
N ILE A 23 -2.95 -13.72 24.51
CA ILE A 23 -1.65 -13.06 24.41
C ILE A 23 -1.19 -13.12 22.96
N ILE A 24 -0.95 -11.96 22.35
CA ILE A 24 -0.33 -11.85 21.03
C ILE A 24 1.09 -11.29 21.22
N VAL A 25 2.08 -11.93 20.58
CA VAL A 25 3.44 -11.39 20.52
C VAL A 25 3.57 -10.58 19.24
N ASP A 26 3.77 -9.27 19.37
CA ASP A 26 3.90 -8.39 18.21
C ASP A 26 5.32 -8.38 17.63
N MET A 27 5.57 -7.59 16.57
CA MET A 27 6.88 -7.57 15.91
C MET A 27 7.99 -6.87 16.71
N ARG A 28 7.68 -6.29 17.87
CA ARG A 28 8.68 -5.83 18.86
C ARG A 28 9.14 -6.97 19.77
N GLY A 29 8.50 -8.14 19.69
CA GLY A 29 8.65 -9.21 20.67
C GLY A 29 7.89 -8.94 21.97
N LYS A 30 6.98 -7.96 22.00
CA LYS A 30 6.20 -7.63 23.20
C LYS A 30 4.97 -8.53 23.26
N ALA A 31 4.75 -9.16 24.42
CA ALA A 31 3.50 -9.85 24.72
C ALA A 31 2.40 -8.84 25.06
N VAL A 32 1.32 -8.84 24.30
CA VAL A 32 0.19 -7.92 24.42
C VAL A 32 -1.04 -8.70 24.82
N SER A 33 -1.66 -8.32 25.95
CA SER A 33 -2.94 -8.89 26.38
C SER A 33 -4.07 -8.26 25.57
N VAL A 34 -4.85 -9.09 24.89
CA VAL A 34 -6.00 -8.68 24.06
C VAL A 34 -7.21 -9.54 24.40
N PRO A 35 -8.45 -9.09 24.12
CA PRO A 35 -9.62 -9.96 24.21
C PRO A 35 -9.51 -11.14 23.23
N ASP A 36 -10.07 -12.31 23.58
CA ASP A 36 -10.06 -13.51 22.71
C ASP A 36 -10.80 -13.31 21.37
N ASP A 37 -11.82 -12.44 21.33
CA ASP A 37 -12.54 -12.04 20.10
C ASP A 37 -12.76 -10.52 20.12
N PRO A 38 -11.77 -9.72 19.68
CA PRO A 38 -11.89 -8.26 19.69
C PRO A 38 -12.97 -7.82 18.69
N ALA A 39 -13.99 -7.11 19.19
CA ALA A 39 -15.15 -6.67 18.43
C ALA A 39 -14.98 -5.25 17.84
N SER A 40 -14.09 -4.46 18.44
CA SER A 40 -13.78 -3.09 18.05
C SER A 40 -12.27 -2.93 17.83
N VAL A 41 -11.87 -2.71 16.58
CA VAL A 41 -10.45 -2.59 16.19
C VAL A 41 -10.21 -1.20 15.62
N ALA A 42 -9.14 -0.56 16.08
CA ALA A 42 -8.60 0.62 15.41
C ALA A 42 -7.39 0.22 14.56
N THR A 43 -7.41 0.58 13.28
CA THR A 43 -6.29 0.35 12.35
C THR A 43 -5.52 1.64 12.14
N ILE A 44 -4.19 1.58 12.22
CA ILE A 44 -3.29 2.70 11.96
C ILE A 44 -2.25 2.25 10.94
N ASP A 45 -2.63 2.28 9.67
CA ASP A 45 -1.83 1.88 8.52
C ASP A 45 -2.33 2.58 7.25
N ASP A 46 -1.99 2.05 6.07
CA ASP A 46 -2.52 2.46 4.79
C ASP A 46 -3.28 1.33 4.06
N GLY A 47 -4.16 0.57 4.70
CA GLY A 47 -5.03 -0.39 4.00
C GLY A 47 -4.50 -1.83 3.89
N PHE A 48 -3.31 -2.12 4.40
CA PHE A 48 -2.80 -3.50 4.44
C PHE A 48 -3.52 -4.31 5.51
N ILE A 49 -3.69 -3.75 6.70
CA ILE A 49 -4.38 -4.40 7.81
C ILE A 49 -5.83 -4.67 7.41
N GLU A 50 -6.53 -3.68 6.88
CA GLU A 50 -7.91 -3.85 6.39
C GLU A 50 -7.98 -4.84 5.23
N GLY A 51 -6.96 -4.90 4.38
CA GLY A 51 -6.85 -5.89 3.31
C GLY A 51 -6.78 -7.32 3.86
N VAL A 52 -5.92 -7.56 4.86
CA VAL A 52 -5.84 -8.84 5.56
C VAL A 52 -7.16 -9.16 6.28
N MET A 53 -7.73 -8.21 7.02
CA MET A 53 -9.01 -8.38 7.73
C MET A 53 -10.18 -8.66 6.77
N THR A 54 -10.16 -8.08 5.57
CA THR A 54 -11.12 -8.38 4.49
C THR A 54 -10.99 -9.83 4.06
N HIS A 55 -9.78 -10.30 3.77
CA HIS A 55 -9.54 -11.70 3.39
C HIS A 55 -9.98 -12.67 4.50
N LEU A 56 -9.73 -12.31 5.75
CA LEU A 56 -10.12 -13.09 6.92
C LEU A 56 -11.63 -13.06 7.21
N GLY A 57 -12.38 -12.15 6.59
CA GLY A 57 -13.82 -12.00 6.79
C GLY A 57 -14.18 -11.34 8.13
N VAL A 58 -13.29 -10.51 8.67
CA VAL A 58 -13.43 -9.82 9.98
C VAL A 58 -13.32 -8.30 9.84
N ILE A 59 -13.40 -7.77 8.63
CA ILE A 59 -13.29 -6.32 8.36
C ILE A 59 -14.35 -5.50 9.11
N ASP A 60 -15.52 -6.08 9.38
CA ASP A 60 -16.60 -5.47 10.15
C ASP A 60 -16.22 -5.14 11.60
N ARG A 61 -15.14 -5.72 12.12
CA ARG A 61 -14.56 -5.38 13.43
C ARG A 61 -13.83 -4.03 13.44
N VAL A 62 -13.48 -3.47 12.28
CA VAL A 62 -12.85 -2.14 12.20
C VAL A 62 -13.88 -1.06 12.58
N LYS A 63 -13.54 -0.25 13.60
CA LYS A 63 -14.39 0.85 14.12
C LYS A 63 -13.70 2.21 14.09
N ALA A 64 -12.39 2.27 13.88
CA ALA A 64 -11.66 3.49 13.60
C ALA A 64 -10.52 3.20 12.61
N ILE A 65 -10.27 4.15 11.71
CA ILE A 65 -9.27 3.99 10.64
C ILE A 65 -8.18 5.07 10.74
N GLY A 66 -6.97 4.73 10.32
CA GLY A 66 -5.81 5.61 10.35
C GLY A 66 -5.45 6.23 9.00
N SER A 67 -6.05 5.75 7.91
CA SER A 67 -5.76 6.26 6.57
C SER A 67 -6.90 7.13 6.03
N TRP A 68 -6.62 8.41 5.76
CA TRP A 68 -7.56 9.28 5.06
C TRP A 68 -7.82 8.87 3.61
N SER A 69 -7.00 7.97 3.06
CA SER A 69 -7.24 7.39 1.72
C SER A 69 -8.59 6.69 1.59
N MET A 70 -9.15 6.19 2.69
CA MET A 70 -10.45 5.51 2.70
C MET A 70 -11.64 6.47 2.70
N LYS A 71 -11.39 7.77 2.85
CA LYS A 71 -12.41 8.81 2.88
C LYS A 71 -12.35 9.79 1.73
N ARG A 72 -11.27 9.72 0.94
CA ARG A 72 -11.03 10.64 -0.16
C ARG A 72 -11.47 10.04 -1.49
N ASP A 73 -12.09 10.87 -2.32
CA ASP A 73 -12.29 10.60 -3.74
C ASP A 73 -11.14 11.24 -4.51
N TYR A 74 -10.35 10.42 -5.21
CA TYR A 74 -9.23 10.92 -5.98
C TYR A 74 -9.66 11.17 -7.42
N ARG A 75 -9.36 12.37 -7.91
CA ARG A 75 -9.60 12.81 -9.28
C ARG A 75 -8.33 13.44 -9.82
N TYR A 76 -7.91 13.00 -10.99
CA TYR A 76 -6.74 13.52 -11.70
C TYR A 76 -7.17 13.92 -13.11
N VAL A 77 -6.76 15.11 -13.54
CA VAL A 77 -7.03 15.60 -14.89
C VAL A 77 -5.69 15.87 -15.55
N ILE A 78 -5.42 15.15 -16.63
CA ILE A 78 -4.13 15.16 -17.30
C ILE A 78 -4.32 15.74 -18.70
N PRO A 79 -3.68 16.87 -19.02
CA PRO A 79 -3.80 17.47 -20.34
C PRO A 79 -3.07 16.63 -21.39
N SER A 80 -3.55 16.68 -22.63
CA SER A 80 -2.86 16.13 -23.80
C SER A 80 -2.70 17.23 -24.84
N ARG A 81 -1.55 17.26 -25.52
CA ARG A 81 -1.34 18.12 -26.68
C ARG A 81 -2.07 17.63 -27.94
N LEU A 82 -2.54 16.39 -27.93
CA LEU A 82 -3.19 15.71 -29.07
C LEU A 82 -4.72 15.78 -29.02
N GLY A 83 -5.31 16.33 -27.96
CA GLY A 83 -6.77 16.36 -27.79
C GLY A 83 -7.18 16.91 -26.42
N GLU A 84 -8.36 16.50 -25.96
CA GLU A 84 -8.89 16.94 -24.67
C GLU A 84 -8.14 16.30 -23.49
N ALA A 85 -8.20 16.97 -22.34
CA ALA A 85 -7.65 16.43 -21.10
C ALA A 85 -8.39 15.14 -20.70
N ARG A 86 -7.64 14.14 -20.21
CA ARG A 86 -8.22 12.88 -19.72
C ARG A 86 -8.41 12.94 -18.22
N GLU A 87 -9.57 12.49 -17.77
CA GLU A 87 -9.90 12.42 -16.34
C GLU A 87 -9.79 10.98 -15.83
N TYR A 88 -9.15 10.83 -14.68
CA TYR A 88 -8.99 9.55 -13.97
C TYR A 88 -9.56 9.67 -12.57
N ARG A 89 -10.24 8.61 -12.12
CA ARG A 89 -10.82 8.51 -10.78
C ARG A 89 -10.40 7.22 -10.12
N GLY A 90 -9.83 7.32 -8.93
CA GLY A 90 -9.36 6.18 -8.16
C GLY A 90 -9.81 6.24 -6.72
N TRP A 91 -9.96 5.07 -6.11
CA TRP A 91 -10.26 4.89 -4.69
C TRP A 91 -9.33 3.86 -4.07
N SER A 92 -9.06 4.01 -2.77
CA SER A 92 -8.47 2.93 -1.99
C SER A 92 -9.27 1.64 -2.24
N THR A 93 -8.60 0.51 -2.46
CA THR A 93 -9.26 -0.78 -2.67
C THR A 93 -10.21 -1.12 -1.52
N MET A 94 -9.83 -0.74 -0.30
CA MET A 94 -10.67 -0.90 0.90
C MET A 94 -11.88 0.02 0.89
N LYS A 95 -11.77 1.27 0.39
CA LYS A 95 -12.93 2.15 0.22
C LYS A 95 -13.90 1.57 -0.81
N TYR A 96 -13.39 1.05 -1.92
CA TYR A 96 -14.21 0.46 -2.97
C TYR A 96 -14.99 -0.77 -2.46
N LEU A 97 -14.31 -1.68 -1.75
CA LEU A 97 -14.96 -2.89 -1.21
C LEU A 97 -15.89 -2.61 -0.03
N HIS A 98 -15.49 -1.67 0.83
CA HIS A 98 -16.15 -1.37 2.10
C HIS A 98 -16.43 0.14 2.19
N PRO A 99 -17.36 0.67 1.39
CA PRO A 99 -17.63 2.11 1.33
C PRO A 99 -18.07 2.70 2.68
N TRP A 100 -18.57 1.86 3.59
CA TRP A 100 -18.94 2.24 4.95
C TRP A 100 -17.73 2.63 5.83
N LEU A 101 -16.49 2.29 5.46
CA LEU A 101 -15.27 2.78 6.13
C LEU A 101 -15.16 4.32 6.06
N ASP A 102 -15.78 4.95 5.05
CA ASP A 102 -15.85 6.40 4.92
C ASP A 102 -16.63 7.06 6.07
N ALA A 103 -17.52 6.34 6.75
CA ALA A 103 -18.28 6.86 7.89
C ALA A 103 -17.55 6.73 9.24
N LEU A 104 -16.49 5.91 9.35
CA LEU A 104 -15.81 5.66 10.62
C LEU A 104 -14.98 6.86 11.11
N PRO A 105 -14.74 7.02 12.42
CA PRO A 105 -13.72 7.95 12.92
C PRO A 105 -12.35 7.74 12.24
N CYS A 106 -11.74 8.83 11.76
CA CYS A 106 -10.36 8.80 11.27
C CYS A 106 -9.42 9.33 12.35
N VAL A 107 -8.46 8.51 12.79
CA VAL A 107 -7.50 8.89 13.83
C VAL A 107 -6.29 9.63 13.26
N ASN A 108 -6.29 10.02 11.99
CA ASN A 108 -5.21 10.74 11.33
C ASN A 108 -5.73 12.00 10.63
N SER A 109 -4.84 12.95 10.34
CA SER A 109 -5.14 14.17 9.58
C SER A 109 -5.36 13.87 8.09
N PRO A 110 -6.06 14.72 7.33
CA PRO A 110 -6.21 14.56 5.87
C PRO A 110 -4.90 14.42 5.10
N GLN A 111 -3.81 14.97 5.65
CA GLN A 111 -2.45 14.84 5.10
C GLN A 111 -1.78 13.52 5.46
N GLY A 112 -2.33 12.76 6.41
CA GLY A 112 -1.89 11.43 6.79
C GLY A 112 -0.71 11.39 7.73
N ASN A 113 -0.33 12.50 8.37
CA ASN A 113 0.93 12.58 9.12
C ASN A 113 0.78 12.99 10.60
N ILE A 114 -0.45 13.21 11.06
CA ILE A 114 -0.75 13.68 12.43
C ILE A 114 -1.86 12.80 13.02
N ILE A 115 -1.53 12.04 14.06
CA ILE A 115 -2.47 11.16 14.76
C ILE A 115 -3.26 11.95 15.82
N SER A 116 -4.58 11.81 15.81
CA SER A 116 -5.50 12.29 16.84
C SER A 116 -5.70 11.23 17.92
N TYR A 117 -4.96 11.37 19.03
CA TYR A 117 -5.06 10.46 20.18
C TYR A 117 -6.39 10.62 20.93
N GLU A 118 -7.02 11.80 20.89
CA GLU A 118 -8.35 12.01 21.44
C GLU A 118 -9.41 11.21 20.66
N THR A 119 -9.37 11.27 19.33
CA THR A 119 -10.27 10.47 18.49
C THR A 119 -10.06 8.98 18.72
N LEU A 120 -8.81 8.53 18.86
CA LEU A 120 -8.48 7.14 19.19
C LEU A 120 -9.04 6.73 20.56
N ALA A 121 -8.88 7.56 21.59
CA ALA A 121 -9.39 7.30 22.93
C ALA A 121 -10.93 7.28 22.97
N LEU A 122 -11.60 8.21 22.27
CA LEU A 122 -13.06 8.26 22.16
C LEU A 122 -13.64 7.08 21.39
N ALA A 123 -12.91 6.54 20.41
CA ALA A 123 -13.30 5.33 19.70
C ALA A 123 -13.28 4.08 20.60
N ALA A 124 -12.54 4.12 21.71
CA ALA A 124 -12.41 3.06 22.71
C ALA A 124 -12.29 1.64 22.09
N PRO A 125 -11.29 1.39 21.21
CA PRO A 125 -11.12 0.09 20.59
C PRO A 125 -10.65 -0.95 21.61
N ASP A 126 -11.03 -2.20 21.38
CA ASP A 126 -10.53 -3.37 22.12
C ASP A 126 -9.03 -3.58 21.87
N VAL A 127 -8.57 -3.23 20.67
CA VAL A 127 -7.16 -3.34 20.25
C VAL A 127 -6.85 -2.35 19.13
N VAL A 128 -5.63 -1.80 19.17
CA VAL A 128 -5.04 -0.97 18.13
C VAL A 128 -4.02 -1.79 17.36
N LEU A 129 -4.20 -1.89 16.05
CA LEU A 129 -3.21 -2.44 15.12
C LEU A 129 -2.47 -1.29 14.45
N LEU A 130 -1.18 -1.14 14.77
CA LEU A 130 -0.33 -0.08 14.23
C LEU A 130 0.71 -0.68 13.28
N ARG A 131 0.70 -0.24 12.02
CA ARG A 131 1.71 -0.62 11.02
C ARG A 131 2.72 0.50 10.82
N VAL A 132 3.94 0.27 11.29
CA VAL A 132 5.07 1.20 11.16
C VAL A 132 5.75 1.01 9.80
N GLY A 133 6.22 2.11 9.21
CA GLY A 133 6.80 2.14 7.86
C GLY A 133 5.81 2.55 6.77
N ASP A 134 4.51 2.61 7.10
CA ASP A 134 3.46 3.19 6.25
C ASP A 134 3.44 4.72 6.36
N THR A 135 2.77 5.42 5.45
CA THR A 135 2.77 6.90 5.37
C THR A 135 2.24 7.53 6.66
N THR A 136 1.29 6.85 7.32
CA THR A 136 0.68 7.27 8.58
C THR A 136 1.72 7.57 9.68
N VAL A 137 2.72 6.70 9.85
CA VAL A 137 3.72 6.83 10.93
C VAL A 137 5.12 7.12 10.40
N GLY A 138 5.48 6.53 9.25
CA GLY A 138 6.80 6.61 8.64
C GLY A 138 7.83 5.71 9.31
N THR A 139 9.11 5.99 9.05
CA THR A 139 10.25 5.18 9.54
C THR A 139 11.15 5.92 10.52
N ASP A 140 10.78 7.13 10.94
CA ASP A 140 11.55 7.90 11.91
C ASP A 140 11.42 7.28 13.31
N ARG A 141 12.55 6.84 13.88
CA ARG A 141 12.54 6.03 15.13
C ARG A 141 12.00 6.81 16.32
N GLU A 142 12.33 8.09 16.44
CA GLU A 142 11.87 8.94 17.55
C GLU A 142 10.37 9.19 17.45
N LYS A 143 9.88 9.51 16.24
CA LYS A 143 8.45 9.66 15.97
C LYS A 143 7.69 8.37 16.25
N VAL A 144 8.21 7.23 15.77
CA VAL A 144 7.61 5.90 16.01
C VAL A 144 7.52 5.62 17.51
N GLN A 145 8.61 5.81 18.26
CA GLN A 145 8.62 5.56 19.70
C GLN A 145 7.60 6.45 20.42
N LYS A 146 7.57 7.75 20.08
CA LYS A 146 6.60 8.69 20.64
C LYS A 146 5.16 8.27 20.35
N THR A 147 4.85 7.82 19.14
CA THR A 147 3.52 7.33 18.78
C THR A 147 3.15 6.10 19.60
N VAL A 148 4.06 5.13 19.70
CA VAL A 148 3.87 3.91 20.51
C VAL A 148 3.62 4.26 21.97
N ASP A 149 4.50 5.06 22.60
CA ASP A 149 4.39 5.45 24.01
C ASP A 149 3.08 6.17 24.29
N THR A 150 2.66 7.06 23.38
CA THR A 150 1.42 7.82 23.55
C THR A 150 0.19 6.90 23.49
N ILE A 151 0.13 5.96 22.56
CA ILE A 151 -0.99 5.02 22.46
C ILE A 151 -1.03 4.09 23.69
N GLU A 152 0.13 3.58 24.13
CA GLU A 152 0.21 2.74 25.34
C GLU A 152 -0.20 3.49 26.61
N ALA A 153 0.13 4.79 26.71
CA ALA A 153 -0.28 5.64 27.83
C ALA A 153 -1.81 5.88 27.89
N LEU A 154 -2.54 5.66 26.80
CA LEU A 154 -4.02 5.67 26.81
C LEU A 154 -4.61 4.40 27.45
N GLY A 155 -3.79 3.40 27.76
CA GLY A 155 -4.24 2.11 28.31
C GLY A 155 -4.88 1.18 27.29
N LEU A 156 -4.74 1.46 25.99
CA LEU A 156 -5.27 0.64 24.90
C LEU A 156 -4.29 -0.51 24.57
N PRO A 157 -4.77 -1.75 24.37
CA PRO A 157 -3.94 -2.82 23.84
C PRO A 157 -3.39 -2.46 22.45
N LEU A 158 -2.06 -2.48 22.29
CA LEU A 158 -1.38 -2.07 21.07
C LEU A 158 -0.51 -3.20 20.52
N ILE A 159 -0.81 -3.63 19.30
CA ILE A 159 0.02 -4.55 18.52
C ILE A 159 0.75 -3.73 17.45
N VAL A 160 2.08 -3.80 17.45
CA VAL A 160 2.93 -3.11 16.46
C VAL A 160 3.42 -4.08 15.39
N LEU A 161 3.15 -3.71 14.15
CA LEU A 161 3.60 -4.37 12.92
C LEU A 161 4.66 -3.49 12.23
N TYR A 162 5.58 -4.11 11.50
CA TYR A 162 6.62 -3.43 10.73
C TYR A 162 6.52 -3.81 9.26
N SER A 163 6.18 -2.84 8.41
CA SER A 163 6.15 -3.05 6.97
C SER A 163 7.56 -3.20 6.40
N PRO A 164 7.73 -3.75 5.17
CA PRO A 164 9.06 -3.91 4.56
C PRO A 164 9.89 -2.61 4.56
N THR A 165 9.21 -1.47 4.38
CA THR A 165 9.82 -0.13 4.38
C THR A 165 10.57 0.17 5.68
N TRP A 166 10.09 -0.31 6.83
CA TRP A 166 10.74 -0.10 8.14
C TRP A 166 12.16 -0.67 8.16
N PHE A 167 12.33 -1.88 7.65
CA PHE A 167 13.63 -2.56 7.62
C PHE A 167 14.54 -1.99 6.53
N ARG A 168 14.02 -1.12 5.65
CA ARG A 168 14.66 -0.70 4.40
C ARG A 168 15.08 -1.90 3.56
N THR A 169 14.39 -3.01 3.78
CA THR A 169 14.48 -4.21 3.00
C THR A 169 13.19 -4.34 2.21
N SER A 170 13.30 -5.17 1.22
CA SER A 170 12.28 -5.58 0.27
C SER A 170 11.93 -7.05 0.45
N ASP A 171 12.53 -7.67 1.47
CA ASP A 171 12.10 -8.97 1.96
C ASP A 171 10.65 -8.86 2.41
N LEU A 172 9.79 -9.61 1.74
CA LEU A 172 8.36 -9.67 1.96
C LEU A 172 8.01 -10.69 3.05
N SER A 173 9.00 -11.38 3.62
CA SER A 173 8.82 -12.25 4.79
C SER A 173 8.17 -11.50 5.96
N THR A 174 8.37 -10.19 6.06
CA THR A 174 7.69 -9.36 7.06
C THR A 174 6.19 -9.35 6.82
N MET A 175 5.72 -9.26 5.57
CA MET A 175 4.28 -9.26 5.26
C MET A 175 3.61 -10.57 5.68
N LYS A 176 4.31 -11.71 5.57
CA LYS A 176 3.83 -12.99 6.12
C LYS A 176 3.72 -12.95 7.64
N THR A 177 4.72 -12.37 8.31
CA THR A 177 4.72 -12.19 9.77
C THR A 177 3.58 -11.25 10.21
N GLU A 178 3.41 -10.12 9.52
CA GLU A 178 2.36 -9.14 9.75
C GLU A 178 0.97 -9.78 9.60
N ALA A 179 0.72 -10.46 8.47
CA ALA A 179 -0.52 -11.18 8.22
C ALA A 179 -0.75 -12.28 9.25
N GLY A 180 0.30 -13.04 9.61
CA GLY A 180 0.24 -14.09 10.63
C GLY A 180 -0.18 -13.56 12.00
N ILE A 181 0.34 -12.42 12.45
CA ILE A 181 -0.04 -11.77 13.71
C ILE A 181 -1.50 -11.29 13.66
N ILE A 182 -1.93 -10.65 12.55
CA ILE A 182 -3.33 -10.24 12.37
C ILE A 182 -4.24 -11.48 12.38
N GLY A 183 -3.84 -12.56 11.70
CA GLY A 183 -4.57 -13.82 11.70
C GLY A 183 -4.64 -14.46 13.09
N GLU A 184 -3.55 -14.42 13.86
CA GLU A 184 -3.49 -14.94 15.23
C GLU A 184 -4.48 -14.21 16.16
N LEU A 185 -4.59 -12.89 16.03
CA LEU A 185 -5.56 -12.07 16.77
C LEU A 185 -7.02 -12.53 16.58
N PHE A 186 -7.35 -13.11 15.43
CA PHE A 186 -8.70 -13.60 15.11
C PHE A 186 -8.78 -15.13 14.99
N GLY A 187 -7.79 -15.88 15.49
CA GLY A 187 -7.78 -17.35 15.42
C GLY A 187 -7.67 -17.95 14.01
N GLN A 188 -7.26 -17.15 13.01
CA GLN A 188 -7.17 -17.49 11.59
C GLN A 188 -5.73 -17.41 11.02
N LYS A 189 -4.71 -17.59 11.86
CA LYS A 189 -3.28 -17.49 11.47
C LYS A 189 -2.92 -18.24 10.18
N LYS A 190 -3.33 -19.51 10.06
CA LYS A 190 -3.05 -20.33 8.87
C LYS A 190 -3.64 -19.73 7.58
N LYS A 191 -4.84 -19.15 7.65
CA LYS A 191 -5.49 -18.52 6.50
C LYS A 191 -4.75 -17.25 6.09
N ALA A 192 -4.31 -16.45 7.07
CA ALA A 192 -3.53 -15.24 6.82
C ALA A 192 -2.13 -15.55 6.24
N GLU A 193 -1.46 -16.58 6.75
CA GLU A 193 -0.16 -17.02 6.22
C GLU A 193 -0.28 -17.59 4.80
N ALA A 194 -1.35 -18.34 4.51
CA ALA A 194 -1.60 -18.85 3.16
C ALA A 194 -1.84 -17.72 2.13
N LEU A 195 -2.49 -16.64 2.55
CA LEU A 195 -2.62 -15.43 1.75
C LEU A 195 -1.25 -14.84 1.41
N ALA A 196 -0.37 -14.67 2.40
CA ALA A 196 0.97 -14.15 2.17
C ALA A 196 1.81 -15.07 1.27
N ASP A 197 1.68 -16.39 1.42
CA ASP A 197 2.33 -17.37 0.54
C ASP A 197 1.83 -17.24 -0.90
N HIS A 198 0.52 -17.05 -1.11
CA HIS A 198 -0.04 -16.79 -2.44
C HIS A 198 0.52 -15.53 -3.09
N LEU A 199 0.69 -14.43 -2.35
CA LEU A 199 1.31 -13.21 -2.89
C LEU A 199 2.78 -13.45 -3.30
N ALA A 200 3.51 -14.28 -2.55
CA ALA A 200 4.91 -14.62 -2.82
C ALA A 200 5.10 -15.49 -4.08
N GLU A 201 4.06 -16.20 -4.55
CA GLU A 201 4.11 -16.99 -5.79
C GLU A 201 4.49 -16.14 -7.01
N THR A 202 4.08 -14.87 -7.04
CA THR A 202 4.42 -13.95 -8.15
C THR A 202 5.90 -13.59 -8.15
N GLU A 203 6.51 -13.40 -6.97
CA GLU A 203 7.97 -13.21 -6.88
C GLU A 203 8.71 -14.45 -7.39
N ALA A 204 8.29 -15.64 -6.96
CA ALA A 204 8.91 -16.89 -7.37
C ALA A 204 8.83 -17.09 -8.89
N LEU A 205 7.67 -16.84 -9.49
CA LEU A 205 7.45 -16.88 -10.93
C LEU A 205 8.40 -15.93 -11.69
N ILE A 206 8.53 -14.69 -11.22
CA ILE A 206 9.41 -13.70 -11.85
C ILE A 206 10.86 -14.16 -11.80
N ARG A 207 11.34 -14.54 -10.60
CA ARG A 207 12.71 -15.03 -10.41
C ARG A 207 13.02 -16.23 -11.30
N GLN A 208 12.08 -17.18 -11.40
CA GLN A 208 12.21 -18.35 -12.25
C GLN A 208 12.43 -17.96 -13.72
N ARG A 209 11.77 -16.91 -14.21
CA ARG A 209 11.81 -16.48 -15.61
C ARG A 209 13.00 -15.59 -15.96
N THR A 210 13.56 -14.87 -14.98
CA THR A 210 14.55 -13.82 -15.25
C THR A 210 15.93 -14.05 -14.66
N SER A 211 16.10 -14.90 -13.63
CA SER A 211 17.38 -15.09 -12.94
C SER A 211 18.54 -15.57 -13.82
N SER A 212 18.25 -16.24 -14.95
CA SER A 212 19.26 -16.70 -15.90
C SER A 212 19.68 -15.66 -16.93
N ILE A 213 19.09 -14.45 -16.92
CA ILE A 213 19.41 -13.41 -17.90
C ILE A 213 20.84 -12.88 -17.62
N PRO A 214 21.74 -12.90 -18.62
CA PRO A 214 23.09 -12.36 -18.49
C PRO A 214 23.10 -10.86 -18.16
N GLU A 215 24.16 -10.39 -17.52
CA GLU A 215 24.27 -8.99 -17.08
C GLU A 215 24.14 -8.00 -18.25
N GLU A 216 24.74 -8.32 -19.40
CA GLU A 216 24.71 -7.55 -20.64
C GLU A 216 23.33 -7.46 -21.30
N GLU A 217 22.44 -8.42 -21.03
CA GLU A 217 21.07 -8.46 -21.57
C GLU A 217 20.04 -7.85 -20.61
N LYS A 218 20.45 -7.47 -19.39
CA LYS A 218 19.53 -6.86 -18.43
C LYS A 218 18.99 -5.53 -18.95
N ALA A 219 17.67 -5.43 -19.02
CA ALA A 219 16.98 -4.20 -19.38
C ALA A 219 17.31 -3.07 -18.40
N SER A 220 17.62 -1.88 -18.91
CA SER A 220 17.77 -0.66 -18.12
C SER A 220 16.40 -0.03 -17.89
N VAL A 221 15.96 0.03 -16.63
CA VAL A 221 14.63 0.52 -16.26
C VAL A 221 14.76 1.73 -15.34
N LEU A 222 13.98 2.78 -15.62
CA LEU A 222 13.88 3.97 -14.77
C LEU A 222 12.51 4.04 -14.11
N LEU A 223 12.48 4.07 -12.78
CA LEU A 223 11.29 4.37 -11.99
C LEU A 223 11.15 5.90 -11.88
N LEU A 224 10.29 6.51 -12.70
CA LEU A 224 10.17 7.96 -12.85
C LEU A 224 8.82 8.46 -12.30
N GLY A 225 8.85 9.03 -11.09
CA GLY A 225 7.69 9.69 -10.50
C GLY A 225 7.48 11.10 -11.06
N LEU A 226 6.34 11.35 -11.72
CA LEU A 226 6.01 12.61 -12.40
C LEU A 226 5.40 13.66 -11.44
N ARG A 227 6.08 13.88 -10.31
CA ARG A 227 5.60 14.72 -9.20
C ARG A 227 5.33 16.17 -9.64
N PRO A 228 4.07 16.66 -9.52
CA PRO A 228 3.75 18.04 -9.89
C PRO A 228 4.55 19.10 -9.12
N ASP A 229 4.83 18.86 -7.83
CA ASP A 229 5.54 19.80 -6.97
C ASP A 229 7.03 19.93 -7.31
N ILE A 230 7.64 18.89 -7.88
CA ILE A 230 9.01 18.94 -8.42
C ILE A 230 9.03 19.64 -9.78
N ARG A 231 8.02 19.37 -10.61
CA ARG A 231 7.86 20.04 -11.90
C ARG A 231 7.68 21.55 -11.76
N GLN A 232 6.89 21.99 -10.79
CA GLN A 232 6.71 23.42 -10.48
C GLN A 232 8.01 24.12 -10.04
N LYS A 233 9.00 23.35 -9.57
CA LYS A 233 10.34 23.85 -9.20
C LYS A 233 11.37 23.71 -10.35
N GLY A 234 10.92 23.37 -11.55
CA GLY A 234 11.78 23.23 -12.74
C GLY A 234 12.40 21.84 -12.93
N GLY A 235 12.06 20.86 -12.09
CA GLY A 235 12.47 19.47 -12.30
C GLY A 235 11.59 18.73 -13.32
N ALA A 236 12.05 17.59 -13.81
CA ALA A 236 11.25 16.68 -14.62
C ALA A 236 10.44 15.69 -13.75
N GLY A 237 10.99 15.28 -12.62
CA GLY A 237 10.33 14.31 -11.75
C GLY A 237 11.27 13.81 -10.67
N THR A 238 10.97 12.65 -10.12
CA THR A 238 11.80 11.99 -9.11
C THR A 238 12.11 10.56 -9.46
N VAL A 239 13.27 10.08 -9.01
CA VAL A 239 13.71 8.69 -9.20
C VAL A 239 14.02 8.03 -7.85
N HIS A 240 14.07 6.70 -7.85
CA HIS A 240 14.46 5.90 -6.69
C HIS A 240 15.88 5.36 -6.88
N GLY A 241 16.74 5.57 -5.88
CA GLY A 241 18.11 5.09 -5.82
C GLY A 241 18.23 3.60 -5.50
N ARG A 242 19.42 3.03 -5.63
CA ARG A 242 19.67 1.57 -5.47
C ARG A 242 19.43 1.03 -4.06
N ASP A 243 19.46 1.90 -3.06
CA ASP A 243 19.23 1.62 -1.64
C ASP A 243 17.75 1.68 -1.24
N THR A 244 16.83 1.58 -2.21
CA THR A 244 15.39 1.67 -1.99
C THR A 244 14.68 0.34 -2.22
N PRO A 245 13.52 0.09 -1.58
CA PRO A 245 12.73 -1.10 -1.80
C PRO A 245 12.32 -1.30 -3.26
N GLU A 246 12.05 -0.21 -3.99
CA GLU A 246 11.66 -0.28 -5.40
C GLU A 246 12.81 -0.76 -6.29
N SER A 247 14.03 -0.27 -6.04
CA SER A 247 15.23 -0.77 -6.74
C SER A 247 15.53 -2.22 -6.44
N TYR A 248 15.21 -2.72 -5.25
CA TYR A 248 15.36 -4.16 -5.00
C TYR A 248 14.38 -4.98 -5.83
N ILE A 249 13.12 -4.55 -5.97
CA ILE A 249 12.18 -5.27 -6.86
C ILE A 249 12.80 -5.35 -8.24
N LEU A 250 13.29 -4.22 -8.73
CA LEU A 250 13.85 -4.13 -10.06
C LEU A 250 15.12 -4.97 -10.24
N GLU A 251 16.11 -4.82 -9.35
CA GLU A 251 17.44 -5.42 -9.53
C GLU A 251 17.53 -6.85 -8.99
N GLN A 252 16.87 -7.15 -7.88
CA GLN A 252 17.01 -8.42 -7.18
C GLN A 252 15.88 -9.41 -7.49
N ILE A 253 14.64 -8.95 -7.71
CA ILE A 253 13.52 -9.83 -8.05
C ILE A 253 13.40 -9.97 -9.57
N VAL A 254 13.20 -8.85 -10.26
CA VAL A 254 13.02 -8.81 -11.71
C VAL A 254 14.33 -9.11 -12.43
N HIS A 255 15.48 -8.90 -11.79
CA HIS A 255 16.81 -9.11 -12.37
C HIS A 255 17.06 -8.19 -13.57
N ALA A 256 16.60 -6.94 -13.48
CA ALA A 256 16.89 -5.85 -14.41
C ALA A 256 17.89 -4.86 -13.79
N LYS A 257 18.20 -3.76 -14.48
CA LYS A 257 19.10 -2.70 -13.97
C LYS A 257 18.30 -1.45 -13.65
N ASN A 258 18.54 -0.83 -12.50
CA ASN A 258 18.09 0.55 -12.30
C ASN A 258 18.98 1.49 -13.14
N ALA A 259 18.35 2.21 -14.07
CA ALA A 259 19.00 3.22 -14.91
C ALA A 259 19.60 4.36 -14.07
N PHE A 260 18.99 4.69 -12.93
CA PHE A 260 19.56 5.62 -11.97
C PHE A 260 20.47 4.88 -10.98
N ARG A 261 21.78 5.17 -11.04
CA ARG A 261 22.80 4.50 -10.21
C ARG A 261 23.06 5.17 -8.86
N GLY A 262 22.36 6.26 -8.55
CA GLY A 262 22.49 6.98 -7.27
C GLY A 262 21.77 6.29 -6.10
N SER A 263 21.67 7.01 -4.99
CA SER A 263 21.00 6.60 -3.75
C SER A 263 19.91 7.59 -3.34
N GLY A 264 19.00 7.16 -2.47
CA GLY A 264 17.94 7.98 -1.90
C GLY A 264 16.57 7.72 -2.52
N THR A 265 15.54 8.14 -1.80
CA THR A 265 14.13 8.00 -2.19
C THR A 265 13.62 9.31 -2.77
N SER A 266 12.86 9.25 -3.88
CA SER A 266 12.29 10.42 -4.56
C SER A 266 13.32 11.52 -4.87
N VAL A 267 14.49 11.13 -5.39
CA VAL A 267 15.57 12.06 -5.77
C VAL A 267 15.09 12.94 -6.92
N PRO A 268 15.05 14.28 -6.79
CA PRO A 268 14.62 15.17 -7.85
C PRO A 268 15.60 15.18 -9.02
N MET A 269 15.07 15.15 -10.23
CA MET A 269 15.85 15.11 -11.48
C MET A 269 15.45 16.25 -12.40
N SER A 270 16.42 16.87 -13.07
CA SER A 270 16.17 17.72 -14.26
C SER A 270 15.91 16.86 -15.50
N ALA A 271 15.47 17.48 -16.60
CA ALA A 271 15.26 16.77 -17.86
C ALA A 271 16.57 16.17 -18.40
N GLU A 272 17.67 16.93 -18.33
CA GLU A 272 19.01 16.51 -18.76
C GLU A 272 19.49 15.30 -17.95
N GLN A 273 19.22 15.27 -16.64
CA GLN A 273 19.58 14.13 -15.80
C GLN A 273 18.74 12.89 -16.13
N VAL A 274 17.47 13.06 -16.52
CA VAL A 274 16.64 11.95 -17.03
C VAL A 274 17.20 11.44 -18.37
N TYR A 275 17.59 12.33 -19.29
CA TYR A 275 18.26 11.94 -20.54
C TYR A 275 19.58 11.20 -20.30
N ALA A 276 20.36 11.61 -19.31
CA ALA A 276 21.62 10.94 -18.97
C ALA A 276 21.40 9.50 -18.48
N CYS A 277 20.22 9.15 -17.98
CA CYS A 277 19.87 7.78 -17.60
C CYS A 277 19.55 6.90 -18.82
N ASP A 278 19.01 7.49 -19.91
CA ASP A 278 18.61 6.86 -21.18
C ASP A 278 18.10 5.41 -21.07
N PRO A 279 17.02 5.17 -20.31
CA PRO A 279 16.54 3.81 -20.03
C PRO A 279 15.89 3.15 -21.25
N ASP A 280 15.88 1.82 -21.26
CA ASP A 280 15.12 1.02 -22.24
C ASP A 280 13.62 0.98 -21.91
N VAL A 281 13.28 1.15 -20.62
CA VAL A 281 11.90 1.14 -20.10
C VAL A 281 11.72 2.23 -19.04
N ILE A 282 10.59 2.94 -19.09
CA ILE A 282 10.18 3.84 -18.02
C ILE A 282 8.96 3.25 -17.30
N ILE A 283 9.05 3.15 -15.99
CA ILE A 283 7.93 2.78 -15.12
C ILE A 283 7.51 4.04 -14.35
N LEU A 284 6.21 4.33 -14.38
CA LEU A 284 5.60 5.46 -13.71
C LEU A 284 4.92 4.98 -12.41
N PRO A 285 5.57 5.09 -11.25
CA PRO A 285 4.94 4.81 -9.96
C PRO A 285 3.91 5.89 -9.61
N THR A 286 3.03 5.59 -8.66
CA THR A 286 2.24 6.64 -7.99
C THR A 286 3.21 7.58 -7.27
N ALA A 287 3.16 8.86 -7.59
CA ALA A 287 4.08 9.85 -7.03
C ALA A 287 3.38 11.19 -6.80
N ASN A 288 2.64 11.29 -5.69
CA ASN A 288 1.77 12.46 -5.42
C ASN A 288 0.74 12.70 -6.54
N GLY A 289 0.24 11.61 -7.12
CA GLY A 289 -0.61 11.64 -8.31
C GLY A 289 -0.73 10.27 -8.96
N TYR A 290 -1.67 10.13 -9.89
CA TYR A 290 -1.64 9.06 -10.88
C TYR A 290 -0.92 9.54 -12.13
N HIS A 291 -0.10 8.67 -12.72
CA HIS A 291 0.77 8.98 -13.85
C HIS A 291 0.63 7.92 -14.95
N PRO A 292 -0.39 8.03 -15.83
CA PRO A 292 -0.54 7.15 -16.97
C PRO A 292 0.58 7.41 -18.00
N PRO A 293 0.92 6.43 -18.85
CA PRO A 293 1.92 6.62 -19.91
C PRO A 293 1.68 7.84 -20.79
N MET A 294 0.41 8.13 -21.10
CA MET A 294 0.02 9.32 -21.89
C MET A 294 0.48 10.63 -21.24
N GLU A 295 0.64 10.72 -19.91
CA GLU A 295 1.13 11.94 -19.28
C GLU A 295 2.54 12.27 -19.75
N LEU A 296 3.44 11.29 -19.71
CA LEU A 296 4.81 11.48 -20.17
C LEU A 296 4.87 11.68 -21.69
N CYS A 297 4.02 11.01 -22.46
CA CYS A 297 4.05 11.01 -23.93
C CYS A 297 3.29 12.19 -24.58
N GLU A 298 2.30 12.76 -23.91
CA GLU A 298 1.37 13.71 -24.53
C GLU A 298 1.17 15.01 -23.74
N ALA A 299 1.47 15.05 -22.44
CA ALA A 299 1.25 16.27 -21.66
C ALA A 299 2.22 17.38 -22.10
N PRO A 300 1.74 18.62 -22.34
CA PRO A 300 2.58 19.73 -22.81
C PRO A 300 3.79 20.01 -21.91
N TYR A 301 3.64 19.79 -20.60
CA TYR A 301 4.70 20.04 -19.63
C TYR A 301 5.80 18.96 -19.59
N TYR A 302 5.69 17.91 -20.41
CA TYR A 302 6.74 16.91 -20.65
C TYR A 302 7.24 16.89 -22.10
N GLU A 303 7.02 17.97 -22.85
CA GLU A 303 7.54 18.13 -24.21
C GLU A 303 9.08 17.97 -24.28
N ASN A 304 9.77 18.42 -23.23
CA ASN A 304 11.22 18.29 -23.13
C ASN A 304 11.72 16.85 -22.99
N LEU A 305 10.88 15.84 -22.74
CA LEU A 305 11.26 14.43 -22.60
C LEU A 305 10.84 13.54 -23.79
N GLN A 306 10.26 14.12 -24.84
CA GLN A 306 9.73 13.35 -25.97
C GLN A 306 10.80 12.62 -26.79
N GLU A 307 12.05 13.06 -26.72
CA GLU A 307 13.16 12.46 -27.46
C GLU A 307 13.82 11.28 -26.74
N LEU A 308 13.37 10.92 -25.53
CA LEU A 308 13.82 9.70 -24.86
C LEU A 308 13.48 8.46 -25.70
N ARG A 309 14.42 7.51 -25.78
CA ARG A 309 14.23 6.26 -26.54
C ARG A 309 13.00 5.47 -26.05
N ALA A 310 12.83 5.34 -24.73
CA ALA A 310 11.68 4.67 -24.13
C ALA A 310 10.34 5.35 -24.48
N VAL A 311 10.31 6.70 -24.55
CA VAL A 311 9.10 7.46 -24.92
C VAL A 311 8.77 7.23 -26.40
N LYS A 312 9.76 7.37 -27.30
CA LYS A 312 9.57 7.17 -28.75
C LYS A 312 9.17 5.73 -29.12
N SER A 313 9.64 4.74 -28.36
CA SER A 313 9.30 3.33 -28.56
C SER A 313 8.05 2.88 -27.81
N GLY A 314 7.37 3.77 -27.07
CA GLY A 314 6.17 3.44 -26.31
C GLY A 314 6.42 2.50 -25.12
N ARG A 315 7.68 2.39 -24.65
CA ARG A 315 8.11 1.54 -23.53
C ARG A 315 7.93 2.27 -22.19
N VAL A 316 6.74 2.82 -21.98
CA VAL A 316 6.35 3.58 -20.78
C VAL A 316 5.11 2.92 -20.18
N TYR A 317 5.19 2.53 -18.90
CA TYR A 317 4.12 1.77 -18.23
C TYR A 317 3.83 2.36 -16.86
N ALA A 318 2.56 2.39 -16.46
CA ALA A 318 2.17 2.83 -15.13
C ALA A 318 2.03 1.65 -14.16
N LEU A 319 2.44 1.85 -12.91
CA LEU A 319 2.09 0.95 -11.82
C LEU A 319 0.62 1.13 -11.43
N PRO A 320 0.01 0.16 -10.72
CA PRO A 320 -1.29 0.35 -10.12
C PRO A 320 -1.30 1.61 -9.26
N TRP A 321 -2.36 2.38 -9.41
CA TRP A 321 -2.54 3.56 -8.60
C TRP A 321 -2.84 3.16 -7.16
N SER A 322 -2.07 3.71 -6.22
CA SER A 322 -2.26 3.52 -4.79
C SER A 322 -2.30 4.87 -4.07
N PRO A 323 -3.27 5.10 -3.17
CA PRO A 323 -3.33 6.37 -2.47
C PRO A 323 -2.21 6.50 -1.43
N MET A 324 -1.77 7.74 -1.21
CA MET A 324 -0.80 8.13 -0.17
C MET A 324 0.60 7.49 -0.28
N ASN A 325 1.02 7.07 -1.49
CA ASN A 325 2.31 6.41 -1.72
C ASN A 325 2.57 5.27 -0.72
N ALA A 326 1.51 4.53 -0.40
CA ALA A 326 1.46 3.62 0.72
C ALA A 326 2.42 2.43 0.52
N ALA A 327 3.22 2.18 1.54
CA ALA A 327 4.08 1.00 1.64
C ALA A 327 3.31 -0.28 1.29
N ARG A 328 4.02 -1.22 0.65
CA ARG A 328 3.53 -2.48 0.06
C ARG A 328 2.25 -3.00 0.70
N ARG A 329 1.12 -2.69 0.05
CA ARG A 329 -0.21 -3.24 0.32
C ARG A 329 -0.30 -4.65 -0.27
N MET A 330 -1.46 -5.28 -0.14
CA MET A 330 -1.74 -6.60 -0.70
C MET A 330 -1.45 -6.67 -2.20
N GLU A 331 -1.63 -5.57 -2.93
CA GLU A 331 -1.55 -5.50 -4.40
C GLU A 331 -0.13 -5.45 -4.98
N TYR A 332 0.93 -5.47 -4.16
CA TYR A 332 2.32 -5.41 -4.64
C TYR A 332 2.72 -6.46 -5.69
N PRO A 333 2.10 -7.67 -5.78
CA PRO A 333 2.41 -8.60 -6.85
C PRO A 333 2.13 -8.05 -8.25
N LEU A 334 1.14 -7.16 -8.38
CA LEU A 334 0.85 -6.46 -9.62
C LEU A 334 2.01 -5.54 -10.01
N ASP A 335 2.57 -4.79 -9.06
CA ASP A 335 3.74 -3.94 -9.31
C ASP A 335 4.91 -4.75 -9.87
N MET A 336 5.24 -5.87 -9.21
CA MET A 336 6.36 -6.72 -9.62
C MET A 336 6.13 -7.30 -11.01
N LEU A 337 4.92 -7.80 -11.29
CA LEU A 337 4.60 -8.42 -12.57
C LEU A 337 4.60 -7.40 -13.72
N ILE A 338 4.10 -6.18 -13.49
CA ILE A 338 4.15 -5.08 -14.47
C ILE A 338 5.61 -4.73 -14.78
N ILE A 339 6.45 -4.54 -13.76
CA ILE A 339 7.87 -4.23 -13.95
C ILE A 339 8.57 -5.37 -14.71
N ALA A 340 8.29 -6.63 -14.35
CA ALA A 340 8.89 -7.79 -14.99
C ALA A 340 8.50 -7.94 -16.46
N LYS A 341 7.21 -7.84 -16.78
CA LYS A 341 6.71 -7.92 -18.17
C LYS A 341 7.17 -6.71 -18.99
N ALA A 342 7.20 -5.52 -18.40
CA ALA A 342 7.74 -4.35 -19.07
C ALA A 342 9.23 -4.53 -19.40
N ALA A 343 10.05 -4.99 -18.45
CA ALA A 343 11.47 -5.25 -18.67
C ALA A 343 11.71 -6.35 -19.74
N TYR A 344 10.98 -7.46 -19.65
CA TYR A 344 11.21 -8.67 -20.45
C TYR A 344 9.94 -9.22 -21.10
N PRO A 345 9.32 -8.52 -22.06
CA PRO A 345 8.00 -8.87 -22.60
C PRO A 345 7.94 -10.31 -23.15
N GLU A 346 8.97 -10.76 -23.86
CA GLU A 346 9.05 -12.12 -24.42
C GLU A 346 9.05 -13.21 -23.35
N ARG A 347 9.58 -12.94 -22.16
CA ARG A 347 9.61 -13.90 -21.04
C ARG A 347 8.24 -14.03 -20.36
N PHE A 348 7.32 -13.10 -20.61
CA PHE A 348 5.98 -13.02 -20.00
C PHE A 348 4.86 -12.94 -21.06
N ALA A 349 5.14 -13.36 -22.30
CA ALA A 349 4.21 -13.25 -23.42
C ALA A 349 2.91 -14.07 -23.22
N ASP A 350 2.98 -15.14 -22.43
CA ASP A 350 1.84 -15.99 -22.05
C ASP A 350 0.97 -15.40 -20.94
N ILE A 351 1.41 -14.32 -20.29
CA ILE A 351 0.70 -13.69 -19.17
C ILE A 351 0.08 -12.40 -19.64
N ASN A 352 -1.25 -12.37 -19.67
CA ASN A 352 -2.01 -11.12 -19.76
C ASN A 352 -2.22 -10.58 -18.33
N VAL A 353 -1.59 -9.44 -18.02
CA VAL A 353 -1.57 -8.82 -16.69
C VAL A 353 -2.93 -8.21 -16.35
N TYR A 354 -3.67 -7.70 -17.35
CA TYR A 354 -5.05 -7.25 -17.16
C TYR A 354 -5.98 -8.35 -16.63
N GLU A 355 -5.86 -9.57 -17.15
CA GLU A 355 -6.59 -10.76 -16.71
C GLU A 355 -6.01 -11.34 -15.42
N PHE A 356 -4.69 -11.29 -15.24
CA PHE A 356 -4.05 -11.67 -13.98
C PHE A 356 -4.57 -10.81 -12.82
N ALA A 357 -4.66 -9.49 -13.00
CA ALA A 357 -5.15 -8.57 -11.97
C ALA A 357 -6.59 -8.89 -11.54
N LEU A 358 -7.45 -9.26 -12.49
CA LEU A 358 -8.82 -9.70 -12.19
C LEU A 358 -8.83 -10.91 -11.24
N ARG A 359 -8.10 -11.97 -11.60
CA ARG A 359 -8.03 -13.21 -10.79
C ARG A 359 -7.36 -12.97 -9.45
N PHE A 360 -6.32 -12.13 -9.44
CA PHE A 360 -5.63 -11.71 -8.23
C PHE A 360 -6.62 -11.13 -7.22
N TYR A 361 -7.49 -10.20 -7.63
CA TYR A 361 -8.49 -9.63 -6.72
C TYR A 361 -9.54 -10.63 -6.24
N GLN A 362 -10.00 -11.52 -7.12
CA GLN A 362 -10.94 -12.58 -6.72
C GLN A 362 -10.33 -13.47 -5.63
N ASN A 363 -9.06 -13.86 -5.78
CA ASN A 363 -8.37 -14.72 -4.82
C ASN A 363 -8.04 -14.00 -3.50
N VAL A 364 -7.52 -12.77 -3.59
CA VAL A 364 -7.07 -12.00 -2.42
C VAL A 364 -8.24 -11.51 -1.59
N TYR A 365 -9.33 -11.06 -2.20
CA TYR A 365 -10.46 -10.48 -1.47
C TYR A 365 -11.71 -11.37 -1.45
N GLY A 366 -11.70 -12.53 -2.09
CA GLY A 366 -12.84 -13.45 -2.13
C GLY A 366 -14.07 -12.85 -2.83
N VAL A 367 -13.84 -11.97 -3.81
CA VAL A 367 -14.91 -11.22 -4.49
C VAL A 367 -15.30 -11.83 -5.82
N ASP A 368 -16.52 -11.52 -6.26
CA ASP A 368 -16.99 -11.87 -7.59
C ASP A 368 -16.26 -11.08 -8.69
N GLU A 369 -16.53 -11.44 -9.95
CA GLU A 369 -15.91 -10.81 -11.11
C GLU A 369 -16.24 -9.33 -11.24
N GLU A 370 -17.47 -8.90 -10.92
CA GLU A 370 -17.89 -7.50 -11.03
C GLU A 370 -17.06 -6.61 -10.09
N LYS A 371 -16.95 -7.02 -8.82
CA LYS A 371 -16.13 -6.32 -7.83
C LYS A 371 -14.64 -6.38 -8.18
N ALA A 372 -14.15 -7.51 -8.68
CA ALA A 372 -12.76 -7.62 -9.12
C ALA A 372 -12.45 -6.69 -10.30
N ARG A 373 -13.38 -6.53 -11.26
CA ARG A 373 -13.27 -5.55 -12.35
C ARG A 373 -13.21 -4.13 -11.78
N GLY A 374 -14.09 -3.79 -10.85
CA GLY A 374 -14.10 -2.47 -10.23
C GLY A 374 -12.85 -2.17 -9.39
N LEU A 375 -12.29 -3.15 -8.69
CA LEU A 375 -11.00 -3.03 -8.01
C LEU A 375 -9.85 -2.72 -8.98
N ARG A 376 -9.79 -3.46 -10.09
CA ARG A 376 -8.80 -3.21 -11.15
C ARG A 376 -8.95 -1.81 -11.74
N SER A 377 -10.18 -1.38 -12.03
CA SER A 377 -10.47 -0.05 -12.55
C SER A 377 -10.15 1.07 -11.54
N THR A 378 -10.42 0.86 -10.26
CA THR A 378 -10.14 1.88 -9.22
C THR A 378 -8.65 2.06 -8.94
N GLN A 379 -7.85 1.02 -9.22
CA GLN A 379 -6.39 1.12 -9.30
C GLN A 379 -5.87 1.61 -10.66
N LEU A 380 -6.75 2.06 -11.56
CA LEU A 380 -6.42 2.69 -12.83
C LEU A 380 -5.61 1.78 -13.78
N LEU A 381 -5.89 0.47 -13.75
CA LEU A 381 -5.20 -0.54 -14.57
C LEU A 381 -5.85 -0.79 -15.93
N ASP A 382 -6.92 -0.07 -16.29
CA ASP A 382 -7.65 -0.32 -17.54
C ASP A 382 -6.87 0.01 -18.82
N TRP A 383 -5.77 0.77 -18.73
CA TRP A 383 -4.86 0.99 -19.85
C TRP A 383 -4.25 -0.31 -20.40
N MET A 384 -4.19 -1.37 -19.58
CA MET A 384 -3.67 -2.68 -19.99
C MET A 384 -4.60 -3.40 -20.95
N ALA A 385 -5.90 -3.13 -20.89
CA ALA A 385 -6.89 -3.76 -21.77
C ALA A 385 -6.62 -3.41 -23.24
N GLU A 386 -6.40 -2.13 -23.53
CA GLU A 386 -6.16 -1.62 -24.88
C GLU A 386 -4.83 -2.12 -25.46
N SER A 387 -3.83 -2.32 -24.61
CA SER A 387 -2.49 -2.75 -25.01
C SER A 387 -2.30 -4.28 -25.00
N GLY A 388 -3.31 -5.05 -24.56
CA GLY A 388 -3.18 -6.49 -24.34
C GLY A 388 -2.09 -6.84 -23.32
N PHE A 389 -1.77 -5.90 -22.43
CA PHE A 389 -0.75 -6.05 -21.40
C PHE A 389 -1.25 -6.98 -20.30
#